data_AF-A0A1I1JH56-F1
#
_entry.id   AF-A0A1I1JH56-F1
#
_cell.length_a   1.000
_cell.length_b   1.000
_cell.length_c   1.000
_cell.angle_alpha   90.00
_cell.angle_beta   90.00
_cell.angle_gamma   90.00
#
_symmetry.space_group_name_H-M   'P 1'
#
loop_
_entity.id
_entity.type
_entity.pdbx_description
1 polymer ?
#
loop_
_entity_poly.entity_id
_entity_poly.type
_entity_poly.pdbx_seq_one_letter_code
_entity_poly.pdbx_strand_id
1 'polypeptide(L)'
;MVVAVASTTSSLRPATATAAATDAITGLDLAVLALLAHVWLLVVGLAVWNDDAQTGLDWLDRRVDLDPRLYAVAMGVATLLTWLPFALGRYPVGPGNPFGRSRTALGVIVAGGLLVGTGCYLLAGAGTNVRSYLAVRRSRPVEADGVEAESGPVRVEGEVTPIEGTLEAPVSGTEAVQYRLDATRVVEDERLPMESPTGDADQGTKTGFADLGSLLVDHTERVDERRVPFAVRDETGRIAVDPEGATVRLERSASVPVPADATPPEPLATRLLGTDADPEADDAAIYHESVLEPGDEVTVVGVARDGATITDAPSMPEFVVAPGRDRAVDRHFRRTIAGCAFGATVTGVIGLWLLFGLAGHGWWLF
;
A
#
# COMPACT_ATOMS: atom_id res chain seq x y z
N MET A 1 31.71 -12.32 91.83
CA MET A 1 32.07 -12.68 90.45
C MET A 1 31.00 -13.65 89.95
N VAL A 2 29.96 -13.12 89.31
CA VAL A 2 28.82 -13.88 88.77
C VAL A 2 28.66 -13.38 87.34
N VAL A 3 28.97 -14.23 86.36
CA VAL A 3 28.85 -13.93 84.93
C VAL A 3 27.48 -14.43 84.48
N ALA A 4 26.61 -13.50 84.12
CA ALA A 4 25.30 -13.80 83.55
C ALA A 4 25.45 -14.10 82.05
N VAL A 5 25.18 -15.35 81.67
CA VAL A 5 25.11 -15.79 80.28
C VAL A 5 23.70 -15.52 79.76
N ALA A 6 23.56 -14.58 78.84
CA ALA A 6 22.31 -14.28 78.15
C ALA A 6 22.15 -15.22 76.94
N SER A 7 21.25 -16.19 77.07
CA SER A 7 20.87 -17.11 76.01
C SER A 7 19.97 -16.41 74.98
N THR A 8 20.49 -16.05 73.81
CA THR A 8 19.70 -15.49 72.71
C THR A 8 19.10 -16.63 71.89
N THR A 9 17.86 -17.01 72.18
CA THR A 9 17.07 -17.95 71.37
C THR A 9 16.63 -17.28 70.07
N SER A 10 17.39 -17.52 68.99
CA SER A 10 17.03 -17.15 67.63
C SER A 10 15.81 -17.94 67.17
N SER A 11 14.63 -17.30 67.21
CA SER A 11 13.39 -17.81 66.64
C SER A 11 13.47 -17.77 65.11
N LEU A 12 13.86 -18.89 64.50
CA LEU A 12 13.74 -19.15 63.06
C LEU A 12 12.27 -19.05 62.64
N ARG A 13 11.88 -17.89 62.11
CA ARG A 13 10.58 -17.66 61.49
C ARG A 13 10.55 -18.49 60.20
N PRO A 14 9.61 -19.44 60.02
CA PRO A 14 9.54 -20.21 58.78
C PRO A 14 9.33 -19.24 57.63
N ALA A 15 10.25 -19.26 56.66
CA ALA A 15 10.06 -18.59 55.39
C ALA A 15 8.83 -19.22 54.74
N THR A 16 7.68 -18.57 54.90
CA THR A 16 6.50 -18.80 54.07
C THR A 16 6.96 -18.55 52.64
N ALA A 17 7.26 -19.64 51.94
CA ALA A 17 7.39 -19.65 50.50
C ALA A 17 6.06 -19.13 49.96
N THR A 18 6.02 -17.84 49.63
CA THR A 18 4.99 -17.25 48.78
C THR A 18 5.14 -17.97 47.46
N ALA A 19 4.39 -19.07 47.31
CA ALA A 19 4.16 -19.69 46.02
C ALA A 19 3.62 -18.56 45.15
N ALA A 20 4.46 -18.09 44.23
CA ALA A 20 4.06 -17.15 43.20
C ALA A 20 2.93 -17.88 42.46
N ALA A 21 1.69 -17.46 42.72
CA ALA A 21 0.55 -17.91 41.95
C ALA A 21 0.85 -17.46 40.52
N THR A 22 1.35 -18.39 39.70
CA THR A 22 1.28 -18.26 38.26
C THR A 22 -0.21 -18.20 37.95
N ASP A 23 -0.72 -16.99 37.75
CA ASP A 23 -2.08 -16.77 37.26
C ASP A 23 -2.25 -17.63 36.02
N ALA A 24 -2.99 -18.73 36.18
CA ALA A 24 -3.23 -19.65 35.11
C ALA A 24 -4.03 -18.90 34.05
N ILE A 25 -3.49 -18.87 32.82
CA ILE A 25 -4.18 -18.34 31.64
C ILE A 25 -5.59 -18.92 31.65
N THR A 26 -6.58 -18.05 31.83
CA THR A 26 -7.95 -18.50 31.98
C THR A 26 -8.49 -18.88 30.61
N GLY A 27 -9.50 -19.76 30.57
CA GLY A 27 -10.18 -20.07 29.30
C GLY A 27 -10.76 -18.82 28.62
N LEU A 28 -11.04 -17.76 29.40
CA LEU A 28 -11.47 -16.47 28.89
C LEU A 28 -10.35 -15.76 28.11
N ASP A 29 -9.11 -15.82 28.61
CA ASP A 29 -7.95 -15.19 27.94
C ASP A 29 -7.69 -15.84 26.57
N LEU A 30 -7.79 -17.17 26.51
CA LEU A 30 -7.68 -17.91 25.25
C LEU A 30 -8.82 -17.56 24.27
N ALA A 31 -10.05 -17.41 24.77
CA ALA A 31 -11.19 -17.03 23.93
C ALA A 31 -11.05 -15.59 23.39
N VAL A 32 -10.56 -14.65 24.20
CA VAL A 32 -10.30 -13.27 23.77
C VAL A 32 -9.18 -13.23 22.73
N LEU A 33 -8.10 -13.98 22.95
CA LEU A 33 -7.00 -14.12 21.98
C LEU A 33 -7.49 -14.69 20.64
N ALA A 34 -8.28 -15.76 20.68
CA ALA A 34 -8.82 -16.39 19.47
C ALA A 34 -9.76 -15.45 18.72
N LEU A 35 -10.62 -14.70 19.43
CA LEU A 35 -11.55 -13.78 18.81
C LEU A 35 -10.84 -12.56 18.22
N LEU A 36 -9.81 -12.04 18.90
CA LEU A 36 -8.99 -10.95 18.34
C LEU A 36 -8.20 -11.41 17.12
N ALA A 37 -7.63 -12.63 17.16
CA ALA A 37 -6.97 -13.23 16.01
C ALA A 37 -7.95 -13.44 14.85
N HIS A 38 -9.20 -13.84 15.13
CA HIS A 38 -10.23 -14.01 14.12
C HIS A 38 -10.68 -12.69 13.49
N VAL A 39 -10.94 -11.66 14.31
CA VAL A 39 -11.28 -10.31 13.83
C VAL A 39 -10.12 -9.73 13.02
N TRP A 40 -8.89 -9.92 13.48
CA TRP A 40 -7.72 -9.47 12.75
C TRP A 40 -7.55 -10.23 11.43
N LEU A 41 -7.72 -11.56 11.40
CA LEU A 41 -7.72 -12.36 10.17
C LEU A 41 -8.84 -11.95 9.21
N LEU A 42 -10.01 -11.56 9.73
CA LEU A 42 -11.10 -11.04 8.92
C LEU A 42 -10.77 -9.67 8.34
N VAL A 43 -10.22 -8.73 9.13
CA VAL A 43 -9.84 -7.39 8.64
C VAL A 43 -8.71 -7.48 7.63
N VAL A 44 -7.70 -8.31 7.92
CA VAL A 44 -6.57 -8.59 7.02
C VAL A 44 -7.04 -9.33 5.78
N GLY A 45 -7.89 -10.34 5.94
CA GLY A 45 -8.49 -11.08 4.83
C GLY A 45 -9.38 -10.20 3.95
N LEU A 46 -10.12 -9.25 4.54
CA LEU A 46 -10.88 -8.24 3.81
C LEU A 46 -9.93 -7.28 3.10
N ALA A 47 -8.85 -6.84 3.73
CA ALA A 47 -7.88 -5.95 3.11
C ALA A 47 -7.17 -6.60 1.91
N VAL A 48 -6.90 -7.91 1.97
CA VAL A 48 -6.40 -8.72 0.84
C VAL A 48 -7.47 -8.93 -0.22
N TRP A 49 -8.71 -9.21 0.18
CA TRP A 49 -9.82 -9.31 -0.78
C TRP A 49 -10.02 -7.99 -1.50
N ASN A 50 -9.84 -6.88 -0.78
CA ASN A 50 -9.97 -5.51 -1.27
C ASN A 50 -8.69 -4.99 -1.93
N ASP A 51 -7.74 -5.86 -2.32
CA ASP A 51 -6.56 -5.47 -3.10
C ASP A 51 -6.92 -4.90 -4.48
N ASP A 52 -8.12 -5.22 -5.00
CA ASP A 52 -8.65 -4.60 -6.23
C ASP A 52 -9.28 -3.22 -5.99
N ALA A 53 -9.57 -2.83 -4.75
CA ALA A 53 -10.09 -1.51 -4.46
C ALA A 53 -8.94 -0.52 -4.26
N GLN A 54 -8.58 0.18 -5.33
CA GLN A 54 -7.71 1.35 -5.19
C GLN A 54 -8.49 2.41 -4.38
N THR A 55 -7.79 3.00 -3.42
CA THR A 55 -8.35 3.77 -2.29
C THR A 55 -8.57 5.25 -2.62
N GLY A 56 -8.36 5.67 -3.87
CA GLY A 56 -8.51 7.05 -4.34
C GLY A 56 -7.50 8.04 -3.76
N LEU A 57 -6.55 7.57 -2.93
CA LEU A 57 -5.45 8.36 -2.43
C LEU A 57 -4.25 8.06 -3.33
N ASP A 58 -3.88 8.98 -4.22
CA ASP A 58 -2.80 8.81 -5.22
C ASP A 58 -1.46 8.27 -4.67
N TRP A 59 -1.18 8.48 -3.38
CA TRP A 59 0.01 7.95 -2.71
C TRP A 59 -0.17 6.51 -2.22
N LEU A 60 -1.40 6.11 -1.89
CA LEU A 60 -1.77 4.73 -1.57
C LEU A 60 -2.00 3.93 -2.84
N ASP A 61 -2.58 4.49 -3.91
CA ASP A 61 -2.85 3.76 -5.17
C ASP A 61 -1.60 3.37 -5.94
N ARG A 62 -0.45 3.98 -5.60
CA ARG A 62 0.87 3.38 -5.83
C ARG A 62 1.12 2.28 -4.80
N ARG A 63 0.14 1.39 -4.63
CA ARG A 63 0.21 0.31 -3.63
C ARG A 63 1.42 -0.52 -3.96
N VAL A 64 2.01 -1.00 -2.88
CA VAL A 64 3.09 -1.91 -3.04
C VAL A 64 2.49 -3.26 -3.35
N ASP A 65 2.63 -3.70 -4.60
CA ASP A 65 2.32 -5.07 -5.00
C ASP A 65 3.11 -6.03 -4.11
N LEU A 66 2.45 -6.55 -3.09
CA LEU A 66 2.99 -7.52 -2.17
C LEU A 66 2.50 -8.88 -2.64
N ASP A 67 3.43 -9.77 -2.95
CA ASP A 67 3.11 -11.19 -3.08
C ASP A 67 2.26 -11.62 -1.86
N PRO A 68 1.15 -12.35 -2.04
CA PRO A 68 0.30 -12.82 -0.95
C PRO A 68 1.08 -13.50 0.18
N ARG A 69 2.20 -14.17 -0.14
CA ARG A 69 3.10 -14.78 0.84
C ARG A 69 3.83 -13.73 1.68
N LEU A 70 4.37 -12.69 1.04
CA LEU A 70 5.07 -11.63 1.74
C LEU A 70 4.10 -10.82 2.60
N TYR A 71 2.90 -10.58 2.10
CA TYR A 71 1.81 -9.98 2.87
C TYR A 71 1.48 -10.83 4.10
N ALA A 72 1.25 -12.15 3.93
CA ALA A 72 0.98 -13.06 5.04
C ALA A 72 2.10 -13.08 6.09
N VAL A 73 3.38 -13.04 5.66
CA VAL A 73 4.53 -12.93 6.55
C VAL A 73 4.53 -11.59 7.31
N ALA A 74 4.33 -10.48 6.61
CA ALA A 74 4.28 -9.14 7.23
C ALA A 74 3.17 -9.05 8.28
N MET A 75 2.02 -9.64 7.97
CA MET A 75 0.87 -9.73 8.86
C MET A 75 1.17 -10.64 10.07
N GLY A 76 1.80 -11.80 9.86
CA GLY A 76 2.26 -12.65 10.96
C GLY A 76 3.21 -11.91 11.91
N VAL A 77 4.15 -11.13 11.36
CA VAL A 77 5.06 -10.27 12.15
C VAL A 77 4.28 -9.20 12.91
N ALA A 78 3.32 -8.52 12.27
CA ALA A 78 2.48 -7.52 12.94
C ALA A 78 1.71 -8.10 14.12
N THR A 79 1.19 -9.32 13.97
CA THR A 79 0.48 -10.01 15.06
C THR A 79 1.41 -10.28 16.23
N LEU A 80 2.61 -10.83 15.96
CA LEU A 80 3.61 -11.08 17.00
C LEU A 80 3.99 -9.79 17.72
N LEU A 81 4.24 -8.70 16.99
CA LEU A 81 4.58 -7.39 17.55
C LEU A 81 3.43 -6.78 18.36
N THR A 82 2.18 -6.97 17.95
CA THR A 82 1.00 -6.49 18.67
C THR A 82 0.85 -7.18 20.03
N TRP A 83 1.17 -8.48 20.10
CA TRP A 83 1.04 -9.28 21.33
C TRP A 83 2.26 -9.24 22.24
N LEU A 84 3.44 -8.91 21.70
CA LEU A 84 4.70 -8.85 22.43
C LEU A 84 4.63 -8.04 23.76
N PRO A 85 4.00 -6.85 23.81
CA PRO A 85 3.93 -6.06 25.05
C PRO A 85 3.20 -6.79 26.18
N PHE A 86 2.15 -7.56 25.85
CA PHE A 86 1.35 -8.31 26.82
C PHE A 86 2.02 -9.61 27.26
N ALA A 87 2.79 -10.24 26.37
CA ALA A 87 3.62 -11.38 26.72
C ALA A 87 4.73 -11.01 27.73
N LEU A 88 5.25 -9.78 27.62
CA LEU A 88 6.27 -9.26 28.52
C LEU A 88 5.69 -8.55 29.77
N GLY A 89 4.43 -8.13 29.70
CA GLY A 89 3.78 -7.25 30.68
C GLY A 89 2.66 -7.92 31.46
N ARG A 90 1.81 -7.08 32.07
CA ARG A 90 0.57 -7.55 32.70
C ARG A 90 -0.57 -7.37 31.72
N TYR A 91 -1.51 -8.31 31.75
CA TYR A 91 -2.71 -8.18 30.94
C TYR A 91 -3.55 -6.99 31.44
N PRO A 92 -4.11 -6.17 30.54
CA PRO A 92 -4.90 -4.99 30.92
C PRO A 92 -6.28 -5.34 31.47
N VAL A 93 -6.61 -6.63 31.62
CA VAL A 93 -7.92 -7.08 32.08
C VAL A 93 -7.78 -7.49 33.55
N GLY A 94 -7.94 -6.54 34.46
CA GLY A 94 -7.87 -6.81 35.90
C GLY A 94 -8.23 -5.60 36.76
N PRO A 95 -8.53 -5.81 38.05
CA PRO A 95 -8.94 -4.76 38.99
C PRO A 95 -7.87 -3.68 39.23
N GLY A 96 -6.61 -3.92 38.81
CA GLY A 96 -5.51 -2.96 38.86
C GLY A 96 -5.25 -2.18 37.57
N ASN A 97 -6.13 -2.27 36.56
CA ASN A 97 -5.93 -1.55 35.30
C ASN A 97 -6.11 -0.02 35.50
N PRO A 98 -5.11 0.81 35.16
CA PRO A 98 -5.22 2.27 35.26
C PRO A 98 -6.34 2.88 34.40
N PHE A 99 -6.83 2.17 33.38
CA PHE A 99 -7.86 2.66 32.44
C PHE A 99 -9.30 2.43 32.89
N GLY A 100 -9.55 1.83 34.06
CA GLY A 100 -10.84 1.86 34.78
C GLY A 100 -12.07 1.19 34.11
N ARG A 101 -12.02 0.88 32.80
CA ARG A 101 -13.08 0.18 32.05
C ARG A 101 -12.48 -0.71 30.95
N SER A 102 -12.99 -1.92 30.79
CA SER A 102 -12.54 -2.88 29.76
C SER A 102 -12.68 -2.36 28.32
N ARG A 103 -13.66 -1.49 28.07
CA ARG A 103 -13.94 -0.96 26.72
C ARG A 103 -12.85 -0.02 26.19
N THR A 104 -12.28 0.83 27.05
CA THR A 104 -11.21 1.75 26.64
C THR A 104 -9.93 0.99 26.33
N ALA A 105 -9.59 -0.03 27.13
CA ALA A 105 -8.46 -0.91 26.86
C ALA A 105 -8.60 -1.64 25.51
N LEU A 106 -9.80 -2.17 25.20
CA LEU A 106 -10.05 -2.84 23.92
C LEU A 106 -9.90 -1.87 22.74
N GLY A 107 -10.41 -0.64 22.86
CA GLY A 107 -10.22 0.38 21.82
C GLY A 107 -8.75 0.71 21.57
N VAL A 108 -7.94 0.82 22.62
CA VAL A 108 -6.49 1.06 22.50
C VAL A 108 -5.76 -0.14 21.89
N ILE A 109 -6.15 -1.38 22.22
CA ILE A 109 -5.57 -2.58 21.61
C ILE A 109 -5.86 -2.61 20.11
N VAL A 110 -7.11 -2.37 19.71
CA VAL A 110 -7.50 -2.36 18.30
C VAL A 110 -6.77 -1.26 17.54
N ALA A 111 -6.77 -0.03 18.07
CA ALA A 111 -6.07 1.08 17.43
C ALA A 111 -4.55 0.84 17.33
N GLY A 112 -3.92 0.37 18.42
CA GLY A 112 -2.50 0.04 18.44
C GLY A 112 -2.13 -1.09 17.48
N GLY A 113 -2.93 -2.15 17.45
CA GLY A 113 -2.75 -3.28 16.54
C GLY A 113 -2.92 -2.89 15.07
N LEU A 114 -3.90 -2.03 14.74
CA LEU A 114 -4.07 -1.49 13.38
C LEU A 114 -2.83 -0.67 12.98
N LEU A 115 -2.33 0.22 13.84
CA LEU A 115 -1.13 1.01 13.57
C LEU A 115 0.12 0.14 13.35
N VAL A 116 0.32 -0.90 14.17
CA VAL A 116 1.41 -1.87 14.00
C VAL A 116 1.25 -2.65 12.69
N GLY A 117 0.02 -3.08 12.37
CA GLY A 117 -0.33 -3.73 11.11
C GLY A 117 0.01 -2.88 9.90
N THR A 118 -0.49 -1.65 9.85
CA THR A 118 -0.17 -0.67 8.80
C THR A 118 1.34 -0.44 8.70
N GLY A 119 2.03 -0.33 9.85
CA GLY A 119 3.48 -0.14 9.87
C GLY A 119 4.24 -1.32 9.23
N CYS A 120 3.86 -2.56 9.55
CA CYS A 120 4.47 -3.75 8.96
C CYS A 120 4.16 -3.89 7.47
N TYR A 121 2.94 -3.55 7.04
CA TYR A 121 2.56 -3.52 5.63
C TYR A 121 3.42 -2.53 4.83
N LEU A 122 3.56 -1.29 5.31
CA LEU A 122 4.42 -0.28 4.69
C LEU A 122 5.89 -0.71 4.66
N LEU A 123 6.38 -1.38 5.71
CA LEU A 123 7.75 -1.89 5.76
C LEU A 123 7.98 -3.02 4.74
N ALA A 124 7.05 -3.96 4.62
CA ALA A 124 7.10 -5.00 3.61
C ALA A 124 7.13 -4.38 2.21
N GLY A 125 6.33 -3.34 2.00
CA GLY A 125 6.30 -2.62 0.75
C GLY A 125 7.58 -1.81 0.45
N ALA A 126 8.22 -1.24 1.47
CA ALA A 126 9.55 -0.68 1.31
C ALA A 126 10.54 -1.79 0.88
N GLY A 127 10.40 -2.99 1.43
CA GLY A 127 11.23 -4.16 1.10
C GLY A 127 11.12 -4.62 -0.35
N THR A 128 9.92 -4.71 -0.92
CA THR A 128 9.75 -5.04 -2.35
C THR A 128 10.27 -3.92 -3.24
N ASN A 129 10.01 -2.66 -2.92
CA ASN A 129 10.58 -1.53 -3.67
C ASN A 129 12.12 -1.52 -3.63
N VAL A 130 12.74 -1.83 -2.48
CA VAL A 130 14.19 -2.00 -2.38
C VAL A 130 14.66 -3.16 -3.25
N ARG A 131 13.92 -4.27 -3.29
CA ARG A 131 14.26 -5.42 -4.14
C ARG A 131 14.21 -5.05 -5.62
N SER A 132 13.14 -4.43 -6.09
CA SER A 132 13.00 -3.96 -7.48
C SER A 132 14.09 -2.94 -7.81
N TYR A 133 14.32 -1.96 -6.92
CA TYR A 133 15.41 -1.00 -7.06
C TYR A 133 16.78 -1.68 -7.19
N LEU A 134 17.06 -2.69 -6.36
CA LEU A 134 18.32 -3.46 -6.44
C LEU A 134 18.40 -4.32 -7.70
N ALA A 135 17.28 -4.83 -8.21
CA ALA A 135 17.25 -5.53 -9.50
C ALA A 135 17.64 -4.57 -10.63
N VAL A 136 16.99 -3.40 -10.70
CA VAL A 136 17.30 -2.35 -11.68
C VAL A 136 18.76 -1.89 -11.57
N ARG A 137 19.28 -1.69 -10.34
CA ARG A 137 20.68 -1.27 -10.12
C ARG A 137 21.72 -2.34 -10.44
N ARG A 138 21.36 -3.63 -10.37
CA ARG A 138 22.28 -4.73 -10.67
C ARG A 138 22.34 -5.01 -12.16
N SER A 139 21.26 -4.74 -12.90
CA SER A 139 21.27 -4.76 -14.36
C SER A 139 22.18 -3.66 -14.89
N ARG A 140 23.12 -4.05 -15.75
CA ARG A 140 23.98 -3.07 -16.43
C ARG A 140 23.15 -2.42 -17.54
N PRO A 141 23.20 -1.09 -17.70
CA PRO A 141 22.71 -0.46 -18.92
C PRO A 141 23.43 -1.10 -20.12
N VAL A 142 22.66 -1.58 -21.08
CA VAL A 142 23.17 -2.13 -22.33
C VAL A 142 22.73 -1.18 -23.44
N GLU A 143 23.68 -0.79 -24.29
CA GLU A 143 23.43 0.00 -25.49
C GLU A 143 22.57 -0.81 -26.47
N ALA A 144 21.74 -0.13 -27.25
CA ALA A 144 20.76 -0.78 -28.10
C ALA A 144 21.36 -1.77 -29.11
N ASP A 145 22.57 -1.51 -29.62
CA ASP A 145 23.29 -2.38 -30.55
C ASP A 145 23.94 -3.61 -29.88
N GLY A 146 24.19 -3.55 -28.57
CA GLY A 146 24.83 -4.61 -27.80
C GLY A 146 23.87 -5.73 -27.35
N VAL A 147 22.56 -5.50 -27.40
CA VAL A 147 21.57 -6.46 -26.87
C VAL A 147 21.47 -7.74 -27.70
N GLU A 148 21.80 -7.71 -28.99
CA GLU A 148 21.79 -8.92 -29.82
C GLU A 148 22.83 -9.96 -29.36
N ALA A 149 23.90 -9.51 -28.69
CA ALA A 149 25.00 -10.37 -28.26
C ALA A 149 24.79 -11.00 -26.88
N GLU A 150 23.88 -10.47 -26.06
CA GLU A 150 23.66 -10.89 -24.68
C GLU A 150 22.27 -11.52 -24.49
N SER A 151 22.24 -12.79 -24.10
CA SER A 151 21.01 -13.42 -23.59
C SER A 151 20.99 -13.24 -22.07
N GLY A 152 20.02 -12.47 -21.56
CA GLY A 152 19.95 -12.19 -20.13
C GLY A 152 19.11 -10.98 -19.74
N PRO A 153 19.13 -10.63 -18.45
CA PRO A 153 18.49 -9.44 -17.94
C PRO A 153 19.21 -8.19 -18.47
N VAL A 154 18.51 -7.40 -19.26
CA VAL A 154 19.02 -6.17 -19.86
C VAL A 154 18.27 -4.97 -19.32
N ARG A 155 18.96 -3.83 -19.32
CA ARG A 155 18.38 -2.53 -19.03
C ARG A 155 18.68 -1.60 -20.19
N VAL A 156 17.63 -1.07 -20.81
CA VAL A 156 17.74 -0.17 -21.97
C VAL A 156 17.06 1.14 -21.62
N GLU A 157 17.68 2.25 -21.99
CA GLU A 157 17.14 3.60 -21.83
C GLU A 157 17.07 4.29 -23.18
N GLY A 158 16.01 5.04 -23.44
CA GLY A 158 15.90 5.81 -24.67
C GLY A 158 14.50 6.30 -24.95
N GLU A 159 14.30 6.78 -26.16
CA GLU A 159 13.05 7.35 -26.65
C GLU A 159 12.11 6.26 -27.18
N VAL A 160 10.84 6.32 -26.79
CA VAL A 160 9.80 5.42 -27.29
C VAL A 160 9.48 5.70 -28.75
N THR A 161 9.53 4.66 -29.58
CA THR A 161 9.21 4.72 -31.02
C THR A 161 8.24 3.60 -31.41
N PRO A 162 7.05 3.89 -31.97
CA PRO A 162 6.08 2.86 -32.33
C PRO A 162 6.62 1.93 -33.43
N ILE A 163 6.30 0.63 -33.37
CA ILE A 163 6.67 -0.35 -34.41
C ILE A 163 5.56 -0.49 -35.45
N GLU A 164 4.35 -0.82 -35.01
CA GLU A 164 3.23 -1.17 -35.90
C GLU A 164 2.18 -0.06 -36.00
N GLY A 165 2.20 0.90 -35.07
CA GLY A 165 1.26 2.02 -35.00
C GLY A 165 1.18 2.61 -33.60
N THR A 166 0.27 3.56 -33.43
CA THR A 166 -0.09 4.16 -32.14
C THR A 166 -1.53 3.82 -31.80
N LEU A 167 -1.84 3.89 -30.51
CA LEU A 167 -3.17 3.88 -29.94
C LEU A 167 -3.60 5.32 -29.69
N GLU A 168 -4.90 5.59 -29.70
CA GLU A 168 -5.45 6.85 -29.23
C GLU A 168 -5.94 6.66 -27.79
N ALA A 169 -5.46 7.50 -26.88
CA ALA A 169 -5.80 7.46 -25.47
C ALA A 169 -7.23 8.02 -25.26
N PRO A 170 -8.17 7.28 -24.65
CA PRO A 170 -9.60 7.61 -24.65
C PRO A 170 -9.98 8.89 -23.90
N VAL A 171 -9.16 9.37 -22.96
CA VAL A 171 -9.45 10.55 -22.14
C VAL A 171 -8.75 11.79 -22.71
N SER A 172 -7.46 11.69 -23.01
CA SER A 172 -6.68 12.83 -23.52
C SER A 172 -6.72 12.98 -25.04
N GLY A 173 -7.04 11.91 -25.78
CA GLY A 173 -6.95 11.86 -27.24
C GLY A 173 -5.52 11.85 -27.78
N THR A 174 -4.50 11.65 -26.92
CA THR A 174 -3.10 11.66 -27.35
C THR A 174 -2.70 10.32 -27.98
N GLU A 175 -1.69 10.37 -28.85
CA GLU A 175 -1.09 9.15 -29.40
C GLU A 175 -0.26 8.44 -28.33
N ALA A 176 -0.46 7.13 -28.22
CA ALA A 176 0.13 6.31 -27.16
C ALA A 176 0.67 4.99 -27.74
N VAL A 177 1.78 4.48 -27.21
CA VAL A 177 2.13 3.05 -27.42
C VAL A 177 1.48 2.16 -26.36
N GLN A 178 1.07 2.75 -25.24
CA GLN A 178 0.34 2.09 -24.18
C GLN A 178 -0.50 3.10 -23.41
N TYR A 179 -1.70 2.70 -23.01
CA TYR A 179 -2.48 3.44 -22.02
C TYR A 179 -3.13 2.49 -21.02
N ARG A 180 -3.43 3.06 -19.84
CA ARG A 180 -4.25 2.45 -18.80
C ARG A 180 -5.36 3.43 -18.43
N LEU A 181 -6.58 2.90 -18.38
CA LEU A 181 -7.77 3.62 -17.96
C LEU A 181 -8.29 2.99 -16.66
N ASP A 182 -8.28 3.77 -15.59
CA ASP A 182 -8.82 3.41 -14.29
C ASP A 182 -10.03 4.31 -13.99
N ALA A 183 -11.08 3.80 -13.35
CA ALA A 183 -12.26 4.59 -12.96
C ALA A 183 -12.42 4.56 -11.45
N THR A 184 -12.38 5.74 -10.83
CA THR A 184 -12.64 5.93 -9.40
C THR A 184 -14.11 6.27 -9.21
N ARG A 185 -14.90 5.33 -8.67
CA ARG A 185 -16.30 5.58 -8.35
C ARG A 185 -16.43 6.38 -7.07
N VAL A 186 -17.38 7.30 -7.09
CA VAL A 186 -17.59 8.29 -6.06
C VAL A 186 -19.02 8.16 -5.58
N VAL A 187 -19.18 7.74 -4.33
CA VAL A 187 -20.50 7.65 -3.70
C VAL A 187 -20.82 9.02 -3.12
N GLU A 188 -21.82 9.68 -3.69
CA GLU A 188 -22.43 10.83 -3.03
C GLU A 188 -23.12 10.33 -1.76
N ASP A 189 -22.66 10.79 -0.60
CA ASP A 189 -23.30 10.45 0.67
C ASP A 189 -24.62 11.21 0.77
N GLU A 190 -25.70 10.64 0.19
CA GLU A 190 -27.07 11.17 0.29
C GLU A 190 -27.58 11.22 1.76
N ARG A 191 -26.82 10.68 2.74
CA ARG A 191 -27.31 10.46 4.10
C ARG A 191 -27.09 11.58 5.10
N LEU A 192 -26.72 12.78 4.67
CA LEU A 192 -26.92 13.95 5.52
C LEU A 192 -28.04 14.79 4.92
N PRO A 193 -29.32 14.50 5.24
CA PRO A 193 -30.33 15.53 5.25
C PRO A 193 -29.85 16.57 6.27
N MET A 194 -29.05 17.52 5.79
CA MET A 194 -28.89 18.80 6.42
C MET A 194 -30.30 19.37 6.44
N GLU A 195 -30.99 19.19 7.57
CA GLU A 195 -32.09 20.07 7.96
C GLU A 195 -31.55 21.49 7.82
N SER A 196 -31.81 22.10 6.66
CA SER A 196 -31.45 23.48 6.38
C SER A 196 -31.94 24.30 7.57
N PRO A 197 -31.05 24.91 8.37
CA PRO A 197 -31.49 25.88 9.34
C PRO A 197 -32.04 27.03 8.50
N THR A 198 -33.37 27.16 8.55
CA THR A 198 -34.13 28.25 7.96
C THR A 198 -33.52 29.56 8.43
N GLY A 199 -32.72 30.19 7.58
CA GLY A 199 -31.99 31.41 7.90
C GLY A 199 -31.56 32.13 6.64
N ASP A 200 -32.38 33.10 6.24
CA ASP A 200 -32.07 34.13 5.25
C ASP A 200 -30.63 34.67 5.41
N ALA A 201 -29.78 34.48 4.41
CA ALA A 201 -28.74 35.45 4.05
C ALA A 201 -28.00 35.06 2.74
N ASP A 202 -28.31 35.86 1.72
CA ASP A 202 -27.37 36.50 0.82
C ASP A 202 -26.69 35.70 -0.32
N GLN A 203 -26.94 36.20 -1.53
CA GLN A 203 -26.53 35.65 -2.82
C GLN A 203 -25.04 35.94 -3.08
N GLY A 204 -24.17 35.01 -2.69
CA GLY A 204 -22.77 35.01 -3.10
C GLY A 204 -22.49 33.84 -4.04
N THR A 205 -22.42 34.11 -5.34
CA THR A 205 -22.00 33.16 -6.38
C THR A 205 -20.62 32.58 -6.05
N LYS A 206 -20.59 31.41 -5.40
CA LYS A 206 -19.38 30.63 -5.14
C LYS A 206 -19.33 29.49 -6.15
N THR A 207 -18.33 29.55 -7.00
CA THR A 207 -17.94 28.52 -7.97
C THR A 207 -17.68 27.19 -7.25
N GLY A 208 -18.51 26.19 -7.56
CA GLY A 208 -18.54 24.87 -6.93
C GLY A 208 -17.41 23.96 -7.38
N PHE A 209 -16.25 24.09 -6.76
CA PHE A 209 -15.16 23.11 -6.83
C PHE A 209 -14.56 22.77 -5.46
N ALA A 210 -15.09 23.34 -4.37
CA ALA A 210 -14.53 23.20 -3.03
C ALA A 210 -15.19 22.09 -2.17
N ASP A 211 -16.23 21.40 -2.65
CA ASP A 211 -16.97 20.40 -1.86
C ASP A 211 -16.66 18.93 -2.22
N LEU A 212 -15.66 18.70 -3.08
CA LEU A 212 -15.13 17.36 -3.38
C LEU A 212 -14.38 16.72 -2.18
N GLY A 213 -14.24 17.44 -1.06
CA GLY A 213 -13.51 16.97 0.13
C GLY A 213 -14.26 15.94 0.98
N SER A 214 -15.57 15.76 0.76
CA SER A 214 -16.40 14.78 1.49
C SER A 214 -16.81 13.57 0.66
N LEU A 215 -16.37 13.48 -0.60
CA LEU A 215 -16.71 12.37 -1.46
C LEU A 215 -15.93 11.14 -1.01
N LEU A 216 -16.66 10.19 -0.43
CA LEU A 216 -16.14 8.88 -0.10
C LEU A 216 -15.85 8.19 -1.43
N VAL A 217 -14.57 8.04 -1.74
CA VAL A 217 -14.14 7.16 -2.81
C VAL A 217 -14.52 5.75 -2.40
N ASP A 218 -15.36 5.10 -3.20
CA ASP A 218 -15.81 3.75 -2.92
C ASP A 218 -14.73 2.75 -3.34
N HIS A 219 -14.36 2.78 -4.62
CA HIS A 219 -13.28 2.00 -5.16
C HIS A 219 -12.80 2.61 -6.48
N THR A 220 -11.54 2.40 -6.82
CA THR A 220 -11.05 2.55 -8.18
C THR A 220 -10.89 1.18 -8.80
N GLU A 221 -11.41 0.99 -10.00
CA GLU A 221 -11.25 -0.24 -10.79
C GLU A 221 -10.50 0.02 -12.09
N ARG A 222 -9.79 -0.98 -12.58
CA ARG A 222 -9.18 -0.90 -13.92
C ARG A 222 -10.25 -1.21 -14.95
N VAL A 223 -10.55 -0.22 -15.78
CA VAL A 223 -11.57 -0.34 -16.82
C VAL A 223 -10.98 -0.92 -18.09
N ASP A 224 -9.80 -0.45 -18.48
CA ASP A 224 -9.15 -0.89 -19.70
C ASP A 224 -7.63 -0.72 -19.65
N GLU A 225 -6.93 -1.59 -20.38
CA GLU A 225 -5.49 -1.48 -20.59
C GLU A 225 -5.14 -1.99 -21.98
N ARG A 226 -4.47 -1.16 -22.77
CA ARG A 226 -4.02 -1.52 -24.11
C ARG A 226 -2.57 -1.14 -24.32
N ARG A 227 -1.86 -2.02 -24.99
CA ARG A 227 -0.44 -1.89 -25.31
C ARG A 227 -0.19 -2.41 -26.72
N VAL A 228 0.73 -1.77 -27.43
CA VAL A 228 1.24 -2.24 -28.72
C VAL A 228 2.76 -2.37 -28.66
N PRO A 229 3.37 -3.29 -29.42
CA PRO A 229 4.82 -3.37 -29.53
C PRO A 229 5.41 -2.02 -29.95
N PHE A 230 6.44 -1.61 -29.22
CA PHE A 230 7.19 -0.39 -29.48
C PHE A 230 8.67 -0.70 -29.43
N ALA A 231 9.49 0.28 -29.77
CA ALA A 231 10.92 0.14 -29.66
C ALA A 231 11.49 1.29 -28.85
N VAL A 232 12.54 1.02 -28.09
CA VAL A 232 13.33 2.04 -27.41
C VAL A 232 14.50 2.38 -28.30
N ARG A 233 14.63 3.66 -28.65
CA ARG A 233 15.69 4.18 -29.50
C ARG A 233 16.65 5.03 -28.68
N ASP A 234 17.93 4.76 -28.80
CA ASP A 234 18.99 5.58 -28.24
C ASP A 234 19.96 6.04 -29.35
N GLU A 235 21.12 6.57 -28.95
CA GLU A 235 22.16 7.01 -29.90
C GLU A 235 22.84 5.84 -30.63
N THR A 236 22.73 4.62 -30.12
CA THR A 236 23.44 3.42 -30.59
C THR A 236 22.56 2.55 -31.48
N GLY A 237 21.24 2.59 -31.31
CA GLY A 237 20.33 1.75 -32.08
C GLY A 237 18.88 1.82 -31.65
N ARG A 238 18.14 0.75 -31.99
CA ARG A 238 16.72 0.59 -31.71
C ARG A 238 16.47 -0.84 -31.27
N ILE A 239 15.83 -1.03 -30.11
CA ILE A 239 15.48 -2.34 -29.57
C ILE A 239 13.97 -2.47 -29.50
N ALA A 240 13.44 -3.58 -30.00
CA ALA A 240 12.03 -3.89 -29.88
C ALA A 240 11.68 -4.28 -28.44
N VAL A 241 10.54 -3.82 -27.98
CA VAL A 241 9.95 -4.15 -26.68
C VAL A 241 8.58 -4.72 -26.97
N ASP A 242 8.38 -5.97 -26.56
CA ASP A 242 7.06 -6.54 -26.44
C ASP A 242 6.56 -6.24 -25.02
N PRO A 243 5.60 -5.32 -24.84
CA PRO A 243 5.14 -4.94 -23.50
C PRO A 243 4.25 -6.00 -22.86
N GLU A 244 3.99 -7.12 -23.54
CA GLU A 244 3.18 -8.20 -22.99
C GLU A 244 3.85 -8.80 -21.74
N GLY A 245 3.09 -8.85 -20.64
CA GLY A 245 3.59 -9.27 -19.33
C GLY A 245 4.44 -8.23 -18.57
N ALA A 246 4.69 -7.05 -19.14
CA ALA A 246 5.42 -5.98 -18.45
C ALA A 246 4.58 -5.36 -17.32
N THR A 247 5.20 -5.18 -16.16
CA THR A 247 4.74 -4.26 -15.12
C THR A 247 5.11 -2.84 -15.54
N VAL A 248 4.16 -2.13 -16.12
CA VAL A 248 4.39 -0.76 -16.61
C VAL A 248 3.97 0.25 -15.56
N ARG A 249 4.90 1.14 -15.19
CA ARG A 249 4.70 2.19 -14.20
C ARG A 249 4.42 3.52 -14.88
N LEU A 250 3.23 3.69 -15.42
CA LEU A 250 2.82 4.94 -16.04
C LEU A 250 2.50 6.00 -14.99
N GLU A 251 2.80 7.26 -15.30
CA GLU A 251 2.31 8.39 -14.54
C GLU A 251 0.92 8.78 -15.08
N ARG A 252 0.04 9.24 -14.19
CA ARG A 252 -1.28 9.74 -14.58
C ARG A 252 -1.09 10.99 -15.45
N SER A 253 -1.60 10.95 -16.67
CA SER A 253 -1.50 12.04 -17.64
C SER A 253 -2.75 12.90 -17.64
N ALA A 254 -3.94 12.29 -17.55
CA ALA A 254 -5.22 12.98 -17.61
C ALA A 254 -6.25 12.41 -16.63
N SER A 255 -7.25 13.22 -16.30
CA SER A 255 -8.42 12.77 -15.54
C SER A 255 -9.67 13.53 -15.97
N VAL A 256 -10.78 12.83 -16.11
CA VAL A 256 -12.08 13.42 -16.45
C VAL A 256 -13.14 12.94 -15.44
N PRO A 257 -13.72 13.86 -14.66
CA PRO A 257 -14.89 13.54 -13.83
C PRO A 257 -16.15 13.45 -14.70
N VAL A 258 -16.96 12.43 -14.46
CA VAL A 258 -18.24 12.16 -15.11
C VAL A 258 -19.30 12.00 -14.01
N PRO A 259 -20.24 12.95 -13.88
CA PRO A 259 -21.38 12.82 -12.96
C PRO A 259 -22.25 11.59 -13.29
N ALA A 260 -22.95 11.05 -12.30
CA ALA A 260 -23.84 9.89 -12.43
C ALA A 260 -24.81 9.96 -13.62
N ASP A 261 -25.49 11.10 -13.79
CA ASP A 261 -26.48 11.29 -14.85
C ASP A 261 -25.89 11.84 -16.17
N ALA A 262 -24.56 11.89 -16.30
CA ALA A 262 -23.89 12.50 -17.44
C ALA A 262 -23.25 11.46 -18.36
N THR A 263 -23.45 11.62 -19.67
CA THR A 263 -22.74 10.82 -20.66
C THR A 263 -21.25 11.20 -20.68
N PRO A 264 -20.31 10.22 -20.62
CA PRO A 264 -18.89 10.49 -20.78
C PRO A 264 -18.60 11.18 -22.14
N PRO A 265 -17.53 11.99 -22.25
CA PRO A 265 -17.15 12.57 -23.55
C PRO A 265 -16.83 11.49 -24.60
N GLU A 266 -17.15 11.75 -25.87
CA GLU A 266 -16.65 10.99 -27.02
C GLU A 266 -15.17 11.37 -27.18
N PRO A 267 -14.17 10.53 -26.85
CA PRO A 267 -13.96 9.13 -27.26
C PRO A 267 -14.09 8.09 -26.12
N LEU A 268 -14.09 8.55 -24.86
CA LEU A 268 -14.20 7.72 -23.67
C LEU A 268 -15.48 6.87 -23.68
N ALA A 269 -16.64 7.46 -24.01
CA ALA A 269 -17.90 6.73 -24.11
C ALA A 269 -17.84 5.57 -25.12
N THR A 270 -17.21 5.78 -26.28
CA THR A 270 -17.03 4.73 -27.30
C THR A 270 -16.14 3.61 -26.77
N ARG A 271 -15.12 3.95 -25.98
CA ARG A 271 -14.23 2.94 -25.39
C ARG A 271 -14.96 2.11 -24.33
N LEU A 272 -15.73 2.76 -23.45
CA LEU A 272 -16.49 2.10 -22.39
C LEU A 272 -17.53 1.11 -22.94
N LEU A 273 -18.17 1.42 -24.08
CA LEU A 273 -19.07 0.49 -24.77
C LEU A 273 -18.41 -0.85 -25.18
N GLY A 274 -17.08 -0.89 -25.28
CA GLY A 274 -16.31 -2.09 -25.60
C GLY A 274 -15.73 -2.81 -24.39
N THR A 275 -16.05 -2.38 -23.18
CA THR A 275 -15.58 -2.96 -21.92
C THR A 275 -16.76 -3.53 -21.12
N ASP A 276 -16.48 -4.37 -20.13
CA ASP A 276 -17.51 -4.86 -19.20
C ASP A 276 -17.93 -3.80 -18.16
N ALA A 277 -17.29 -2.62 -18.16
CA ALA A 277 -17.70 -1.51 -17.33
C ALA A 277 -19.05 -0.98 -17.82
N ASP A 278 -20.05 -0.99 -16.94
CA ASP A 278 -21.39 -0.50 -17.23
C ASP A 278 -21.36 1.03 -17.35
N PRO A 279 -21.50 1.61 -18.56
CA PRO A 279 -21.49 3.05 -18.74
C PRO A 279 -22.77 3.72 -18.19
N GLU A 280 -23.79 2.93 -17.85
CA GLU A 280 -25.06 3.39 -17.26
C GLU A 280 -25.08 3.18 -15.73
N ALA A 281 -23.96 2.82 -15.09
CA ALA A 281 -23.90 2.82 -13.64
C ALA A 281 -24.27 4.23 -13.13
N ASP A 282 -25.35 4.31 -12.33
CA ASP A 282 -25.89 5.55 -11.73
C ASP A 282 -24.93 6.23 -10.72
N ASP A 283 -23.62 5.92 -10.77
CA ASP A 283 -22.62 6.43 -9.85
C ASP A 283 -21.72 7.46 -10.56
N ALA A 284 -21.42 8.56 -9.86
CA ALA A 284 -20.40 9.49 -10.33
C ALA A 284 -19.03 8.80 -10.37
N ALA A 285 -18.26 9.03 -11.43
CA ALA A 285 -16.94 8.42 -11.61
C ALA A 285 -15.90 9.44 -12.06
N ILE A 286 -14.66 9.25 -11.63
CA ILE A 286 -13.50 9.98 -12.15
C ILE A 286 -12.64 9.00 -12.93
N TYR A 287 -12.59 9.17 -14.24
CA TYR A 287 -11.75 8.36 -15.11
C TYR A 287 -10.34 8.95 -15.11
N HIS A 288 -9.37 8.12 -14.78
CA HIS A 288 -7.96 8.44 -14.76
C HIS A 288 -7.27 7.71 -15.89
N GLU A 289 -6.49 8.46 -16.66
CA GLU A 289 -5.70 7.91 -17.74
C GLU A 289 -4.21 8.05 -17.43
N SER A 290 -3.46 7.00 -17.71
CA SER A 290 -2.00 7.00 -17.70
C SER A 290 -1.52 6.54 -19.06
N VAL A 291 -0.62 7.31 -19.68
CA VAL A 291 -0.20 7.11 -21.08
C VAL A 291 1.31 6.98 -21.17
N LEU A 292 1.79 6.19 -22.13
CA LEU A 292 3.15 6.24 -22.64
C LEU A 292 3.13 6.75 -24.08
N GLU A 293 3.63 7.97 -24.30
CA GLU A 293 3.58 8.64 -25.60
C GLU A 293 4.82 8.28 -26.45
N PRO A 294 4.69 8.23 -27.78
CA PRO A 294 5.84 8.28 -28.67
C PRO A 294 6.70 9.51 -28.37
N GLY A 295 8.01 9.34 -28.26
CA GLY A 295 8.93 10.42 -27.89
C GLY A 295 9.23 10.51 -26.40
N ASP A 296 8.50 9.79 -25.54
CA ASP A 296 8.82 9.73 -24.12
C ASP A 296 10.15 9.01 -23.89
N GLU A 297 10.93 9.54 -22.95
CA GLU A 297 12.12 8.88 -22.43
C GLU A 297 11.68 7.77 -21.47
N VAL A 298 12.18 6.56 -21.66
CA VAL A 298 11.85 5.40 -20.82
C VAL A 298 13.08 4.63 -20.40
N THR A 299 12.94 3.94 -19.28
CA THR A 299 13.83 2.87 -18.84
C THR A 299 13.07 1.55 -18.89
N VAL A 300 13.58 0.59 -19.65
CA VAL A 300 13.02 -0.76 -19.78
C VAL A 300 13.99 -1.78 -19.17
N VAL A 301 13.49 -2.61 -18.28
CA VAL A 301 14.24 -3.67 -17.59
C VAL A 301 13.54 -4.99 -17.80
N GLY A 302 14.08 -5.87 -18.65
CA GLY A 302 13.47 -7.15 -19.01
C GLY A 302 14.52 -8.17 -19.47
N VAL A 303 14.10 -9.20 -20.21
CA VAL A 303 15.02 -10.18 -20.78
C VAL A 303 15.08 -10.06 -22.29
N ALA A 304 16.29 -9.93 -22.82
CA ALA A 304 16.52 -9.99 -24.25
C ALA A 304 16.30 -11.41 -24.78
N ARG A 305 15.41 -11.56 -25.76
CA ARG A 305 15.16 -12.81 -26.50
C ARG A 305 15.29 -12.59 -28.00
N ASP A 306 15.67 -13.66 -28.68
CA ASP A 306 15.69 -13.80 -30.15
C ASP A 306 16.40 -12.65 -30.89
N GLY A 307 17.43 -12.09 -30.25
CA GLY A 307 18.39 -11.22 -30.89
C GLY A 307 17.94 -9.79 -31.16
N ALA A 308 16.89 -9.25 -30.51
CA ALA A 308 16.62 -7.79 -30.39
C ALA A 308 15.31 -7.44 -29.64
N THR A 309 14.58 -8.41 -29.07
CA THR A 309 13.29 -8.13 -28.41
C THR A 309 13.38 -8.31 -26.91
N ILE A 310 13.01 -7.29 -26.15
CA ILE A 310 12.86 -7.41 -24.69
C ILE A 310 11.46 -7.97 -24.41
N THR A 311 11.41 -9.06 -23.65
CA THR A 311 10.18 -9.77 -23.26
C THR A 311 10.18 -10.11 -21.78
N ASP A 312 9.02 -10.52 -21.26
CA ASP A 312 8.93 -11.12 -19.93
C ASP A 312 9.63 -12.50 -19.88
N ALA A 313 10.26 -12.79 -18.75
CA ALA A 313 10.85 -14.09 -18.49
C ALA A 313 10.53 -14.59 -17.07
N PRO A 314 10.13 -15.86 -16.93
CA PRO A 314 9.82 -16.44 -15.62
C PRO A 314 11.03 -16.52 -14.67
N SER A 315 12.25 -16.34 -15.18
CA SER A 315 13.48 -16.28 -14.38
C SER A 315 13.80 -14.89 -13.83
N MET A 316 13.13 -13.85 -14.30
CA MET A 316 13.29 -12.48 -13.81
C MET A 316 12.22 -12.17 -12.77
N PRO A 317 12.57 -11.45 -11.70
CA PRO A 317 11.62 -11.12 -10.67
C PRO A 317 10.56 -10.10 -11.13
N GLU A 318 10.84 -9.28 -12.15
CA GLU A 318 9.93 -8.23 -12.63
C GLU A 318 10.41 -7.74 -14.02
N PHE A 319 9.51 -7.67 -15.01
CA PHE A 319 9.72 -6.96 -16.28
C PHE A 319 9.12 -5.56 -16.14
N VAL A 320 9.95 -4.51 -16.13
CA VAL A 320 9.52 -3.14 -15.78
C VAL A 320 9.73 -2.18 -16.95
N VAL A 321 8.69 -1.40 -17.26
CA VAL A 321 8.78 -0.23 -18.14
C VAL A 321 8.43 1.00 -17.30
N ALA A 322 9.36 1.93 -17.16
CA ALA A 322 9.19 3.13 -16.34
C ALA A 322 9.55 4.40 -17.14
N PRO A 323 8.77 5.49 -17.01
CA PRO A 323 9.06 6.76 -17.65
C PRO A 323 10.28 7.43 -16.99
N GLY A 324 11.02 8.15 -17.82
CA GLY A 324 12.24 8.85 -17.49
C GLY A 324 13.52 8.02 -17.62
N ARG A 325 14.64 8.74 -17.65
CA ARG A 325 16.00 8.16 -17.59
C ARG A 325 16.41 7.80 -16.17
N ASP A 326 17.54 7.11 -16.06
CA ASP A 326 18.22 6.62 -14.85
C ASP A 326 17.98 7.43 -13.55
N ARG A 327 18.16 8.75 -13.62
CA ARG A 327 18.03 9.65 -12.45
C ARG A 327 16.60 9.85 -11.98
N ALA A 328 15.63 9.86 -12.90
CA ALA A 328 14.21 10.01 -12.58
C ALA A 328 13.72 8.73 -11.87
N VAL A 329 14.06 7.57 -12.42
CA VAL A 329 13.76 6.25 -11.85
C VAL A 329 14.41 6.08 -10.48
N ASP A 330 15.70 6.41 -10.33
CA ASP A 330 16.41 6.37 -9.03
C ASP A 330 15.77 7.29 -7.99
N ARG A 331 15.40 8.52 -8.38
CA ARG A 331 14.72 9.46 -7.49
C ARG A 331 13.34 8.97 -7.08
N HIS A 332 12.59 8.39 -8.01
CA HIS A 332 11.27 7.83 -7.74
C HIS A 332 11.36 6.70 -6.71
N PHE A 333 12.19 5.68 -6.96
CA PHE A 333 12.37 4.57 -6.01
C PHE A 333 12.81 5.05 -4.63
N ARG A 334 13.79 5.95 -4.56
CA ARG A 334 14.25 6.48 -3.26
C ARG A 334 13.15 7.22 -2.50
N ARG A 335 12.34 8.03 -3.20
CA ARG A 335 11.24 8.76 -2.58
C ARG A 335 10.18 7.80 -2.04
N THR A 336 9.83 6.77 -2.80
CA THR A 336 8.87 5.74 -2.38
C THR A 336 9.40 4.94 -1.20
N ILE A 337 10.64 4.43 -1.28
CA ILE A 337 11.28 3.66 -0.20
C ILE A 337 11.35 4.51 1.08
N ALA A 338 11.80 5.77 0.98
CA ALA A 338 11.89 6.67 2.13
C ALA A 338 10.51 6.99 2.73
N GLY A 339 9.50 7.23 1.88
CA GLY A 339 8.12 7.47 2.32
C GLY A 339 7.54 6.27 3.06
N CYS A 340 7.64 5.08 2.47
CA CYS A 340 7.18 3.84 3.10
C CYS A 340 7.92 3.54 4.41
N ALA A 341 9.25 3.67 4.44
CA ALA A 341 10.03 3.44 5.65
C ALA A 341 9.71 4.44 6.76
N PHE A 342 9.52 5.72 6.41
CA PHE A 342 9.13 6.75 7.36
C PHE A 342 7.72 6.48 7.92
N GLY A 343 6.74 6.24 7.04
CA GLY A 343 5.37 5.89 7.43
C GLY A 343 5.32 4.64 8.31
N ALA A 344 6.07 3.60 7.95
CA ALA A 344 6.20 2.38 8.73
C ALA A 344 6.76 2.64 10.13
N THR A 345 7.81 3.45 10.22
CA THR A 345 8.45 3.81 11.50
C THR A 345 7.49 4.59 12.38
N VAL A 346 6.84 5.63 11.85
CA VAL A 346 5.93 6.48 12.63
C VAL A 346 4.73 5.68 13.14
N THR A 347 4.03 4.97 12.24
CA THR A 347 2.84 4.19 12.61
C THR A 347 3.18 3.03 13.55
N GLY A 348 4.24 2.27 13.24
CA GLY A 348 4.69 1.15 14.06
C GLY A 348 5.14 1.58 15.46
N VAL A 349 5.92 2.66 15.58
CA VAL A 349 6.38 3.19 16.88
C VAL A 349 5.21 3.70 17.71
N ILE A 350 4.28 4.46 17.14
CA ILE A 350 3.09 4.95 17.87
C ILE A 350 2.22 3.78 18.33
N GLY A 351 1.97 2.81 17.44
CA GLY A 351 1.18 1.62 17.78
C GLY A 351 1.81 0.81 18.91
N LEU A 352 3.12 0.51 18.82
CA LEU A 352 3.84 -0.18 19.89
C LEU A 352 3.84 0.62 21.19
N TRP A 353 4.06 1.94 21.14
CA TRP A 353 4.05 2.81 22.32
C TRP A 353 2.70 2.76 23.06
N LEU A 354 1.57 2.81 22.33
CA LEU A 354 0.24 2.66 22.92
C LEU A 354 0.05 1.31 23.61
N LEU A 355 0.48 0.22 22.96
CA LEU A 355 0.33 -1.14 23.48
C LEU A 355 1.23 -1.39 24.70
N PHE A 356 2.48 -0.91 24.69
CA PHE A 356 3.39 -1.00 25.83
C PHE A 356 2.89 -0.17 27.03
N GLY A 357 2.39 1.05 26.79
CA GLY A 357 1.76 1.86 27.82
C GLY A 357 0.54 1.17 28.44
N LEU A 358 -0.28 0.50 27.61
CA LEU A 358 -1.42 -0.27 28.08
C LEU A 358 -1.02 -1.52 28.88
N ALA A 359 0.08 -2.19 28.52
CA ALA A 359 0.61 -3.36 29.21
C ALA A 359 1.29 -3.04 30.55
N GLY A 360 1.29 -1.77 30.97
CA GLY A 360 1.85 -1.33 32.25
C GLY A 360 3.37 -1.18 32.26
N HIS A 361 4.01 -1.26 31.09
CA HIS A 361 5.41 -0.88 30.92
C HIS A 361 5.44 0.65 30.88
N GLY A 362 5.63 1.27 32.05
CA GLY A 362 5.69 2.73 32.16
C GLY A 362 6.73 3.34 31.21
N TRP A 363 6.61 4.64 30.95
CA TRP A 363 7.37 5.43 29.96
C TRP A 363 8.91 5.45 30.10
N TRP A 364 9.52 4.65 30.97
CA TRP A 364 10.95 4.68 31.29
C TRP A 364 11.89 4.20 30.16
N LEU A 365 11.36 3.84 28.99
CA LEU A 365 12.14 3.33 27.85
C LEU A 365 12.39 4.36 26.73
N PHE A 366 11.89 5.59 26.84
CA PHE A 366 12.09 6.65 25.85
C PHE A 366 12.72 7.92 26.42
#